data_AF-T1ATG3-F1
#
_entry.id   AF-T1ATG3-F1
#
_cell.length_a   1.000
_cell.length_b   1.000
_cell.length_c   1.000
_cell.angle_alpha   90.00
_cell.angle_beta   90.00
_cell.angle_gamma   90.00
#
_symmetry.space_group_name_H-M   'P 1'
#
loop_
_entity.id
_entity.type
_entity.pdbx_description
1 polymer ?
#
loop_
_entity_poly.entity_id
_entity_poly.type
_entity_poly.pdbx_seq_one_letter_code
_entity_poly.pdbx_strand_id
1 'polypeptide(L)'
;WTIGAYTAHLCMQDDIWDAPKRDRNRWAGDLDVSGRTIEDVFGTHFLMQTTLNRLLGPAPINKHVNGIPGYSALWVNTVFNYYLHTGSTKELKTIHTRLVELLNYMEKDLNHHALFSDLSHGWPFVDWSPGMHSYDRQTRMATQFEYYQAFKNGAYLLRVLHDDKNARRMAAEAAALKAAAQKYMLNAHRTFGGRWQPNAYAVLSGVANRDQYAAIWRHVLSQVGTPKYRTYVITPYYNFYVVSAMARMNHRRAALNWIRQF
;
A
#
# COMPACT_ATOMS: atom_id res chain seq x y z
N TRP A 1 -5.81 -16.78 -13.85
CA TRP A 1 -6.46 -15.53 -14.27
C TRP A 1 -7.97 -15.60 -14.06
N THR A 2 -8.70 -16.53 -14.72
CA THR A 2 -10.17 -16.66 -14.63
C THR A 2 -10.68 -16.74 -13.18
N ILE A 3 -10.02 -17.53 -12.33
CA ILE A 3 -10.38 -17.61 -10.90
C ILE A 3 -10.24 -16.25 -10.20
N GLY A 4 -9.18 -15.49 -10.47
CA GLY A 4 -9.00 -14.16 -9.87
C GLY A 4 -10.07 -13.16 -10.29
N ALA A 5 -10.46 -13.15 -11.58
CA ALA A 5 -11.57 -12.32 -12.06
C ALA A 5 -12.90 -12.73 -11.41
N TYR A 6 -13.17 -14.03 -11.32
CA TYR A 6 -14.38 -14.56 -10.67
C TYR A 6 -14.41 -14.22 -9.17
N THR A 7 -13.28 -14.34 -8.47
CA THR A 7 -13.15 -13.94 -7.06
C THR A 7 -13.45 -12.45 -6.87
N ALA A 8 -12.85 -11.57 -7.71
CA ALA A 8 -13.13 -10.14 -7.65
C ALA A 8 -14.61 -9.84 -7.89
N HIS A 9 -15.24 -10.49 -8.88
CA HIS A 9 -16.66 -10.34 -9.16
C HIS A 9 -17.55 -10.77 -7.99
N LEU A 10 -17.25 -11.88 -7.31
CA LEU A 10 -18.00 -12.29 -6.13
C LEU A 10 -17.88 -11.28 -4.97
N CYS A 11 -16.78 -10.54 -4.89
CA CYS A 11 -16.58 -9.48 -3.91
C CYS A 11 -17.22 -8.14 -4.30
N MET A 12 -17.65 -7.96 -5.55
CA MET A 12 -18.35 -6.77 -6.03
C MET A 12 -19.85 -6.86 -5.72
N GLN A 13 -20.27 -6.28 -4.60
CA GLN A 13 -21.66 -6.26 -4.12
C GLN A 13 -22.20 -4.82 -4.15
N ASP A 14 -22.92 -4.39 -3.10
CA ASP A 14 -23.30 -2.97 -2.91
C ASP A 14 -22.08 -2.05 -2.63
N ASP A 15 -20.96 -2.67 -2.26
CA ASP A 15 -19.60 -2.14 -2.19
C ASP A 15 -18.63 -3.27 -2.59
N ILE A 16 -17.35 -2.96 -2.70
CA ILE A 16 -16.30 -3.99 -2.84
C ILE A 16 -15.97 -4.51 -1.44
N TRP A 17 -16.28 -5.77 -1.19
CA TRP A 17 -16.01 -6.45 0.07
C TRP A 17 -14.69 -7.22 0.04
N ASP A 18 -14.11 -7.51 1.20
CA ASP A 18 -12.99 -8.45 1.33
C ASP A 18 -13.36 -9.86 0.83
N ALA A 19 -14.55 -10.35 1.20
CA ALA A 19 -15.03 -11.66 0.80
C ALA A 19 -16.56 -11.79 0.92
N PRO A 20 -17.20 -12.64 0.09
CA PRO A 20 -18.66 -12.81 0.08
C PRO A 20 -19.20 -13.58 1.29
N LYS A 21 -18.39 -14.42 1.94
CA LYS A 21 -18.82 -15.22 3.10
C LYS A 21 -18.66 -14.46 4.40
N ARG A 22 -17.43 -14.02 4.69
CA ARG A 22 -16.97 -13.28 5.87
C ARG A 22 -15.66 -12.59 5.48
N ASP A 23 -15.43 -11.32 5.80
CA ASP A 23 -16.21 -10.46 6.72
C ASP A 23 -17.35 -9.67 6.06
N ARG A 24 -17.44 -9.67 4.73
CA ARG A 24 -18.43 -8.87 3.96
C ARG A 24 -18.29 -7.37 4.24
N ASN A 25 -17.06 -6.92 4.44
CA ASN A 25 -16.78 -5.56 4.87
C ASN A 25 -15.82 -4.87 3.90
N ARG A 26 -15.87 -3.54 3.92
CA ARG A 26 -14.96 -2.69 3.15
C ARG A 26 -13.64 -2.59 3.90
N TRP A 27 -12.58 -3.12 3.32
CA TRP A 27 -11.22 -3.03 3.85
C TRP A 27 -10.32 -2.37 2.81
N ALA A 28 -9.61 -1.30 3.20
CA ALA A 28 -8.82 -0.53 2.25
C ALA A 28 -7.61 -1.30 1.70
N GLY A 29 -7.02 -2.22 2.50
CA GLY A 29 -5.98 -3.11 2.01
C GLY A 29 -6.46 -4.01 0.88
N ASP A 30 -7.60 -4.68 1.09
CA ASP A 30 -8.25 -5.52 0.09
C ASP A 30 -8.61 -4.72 -1.16
N LEU A 31 -9.14 -3.50 -1.00
CA LEU A 31 -9.46 -2.63 -2.13
C LEU A 31 -8.22 -2.19 -2.93
N ASP A 32 -7.07 -1.92 -2.30
CA ASP A 32 -5.86 -1.52 -3.04
C ASP A 32 -5.37 -2.62 -4.00
N VAL A 33 -5.59 -3.89 -3.66
CA VAL A 33 -5.22 -5.05 -4.49
C VAL A 33 -6.34 -5.43 -5.46
N SER A 34 -7.54 -5.70 -4.94
CA SER A 34 -8.68 -6.15 -5.74
C SER A 34 -9.19 -5.05 -6.67
N GLY A 35 -9.15 -3.78 -6.25
CA GLY A 35 -9.55 -2.62 -7.04
C GLY A 35 -8.82 -2.53 -8.38
N ARG A 36 -7.52 -2.87 -8.41
CA ARG A 36 -6.73 -2.91 -9.65
C ARG A 36 -7.20 -4.02 -10.59
N THR A 37 -7.55 -5.19 -10.05
CA THR A 37 -8.15 -6.27 -10.84
C THR A 37 -9.51 -5.82 -11.39
N ILE A 38 -10.30 -5.11 -10.58
CA ILE A 38 -11.62 -4.63 -10.97
C ILE A 38 -11.51 -3.56 -12.06
N GLU A 39 -10.57 -2.63 -11.96
CA GLU A 39 -10.27 -1.63 -12.98
C GLU A 39 -9.86 -2.30 -14.31
N ASP A 40 -8.92 -3.24 -14.28
CA ASP A 40 -8.40 -3.90 -15.49
C ASP A 40 -9.41 -4.85 -16.15
N VAL A 41 -10.29 -5.51 -15.38
CA VAL A 41 -11.19 -6.55 -15.88
C VAL A 41 -12.60 -6.04 -16.15
N PHE A 42 -13.15 -5.18 -15.28
CA PHE A 42 -14.56 -4.79 -15.31
C PHE A 42 -14.78 -3.29 -15.58
N GLY A 43 -13.79 -2.43 -15.30
CA GLY A 43 -13.89 -0.99 -15.55
C GLY A 43 -15.02 -0.29 -14.78
N THR A 44 -15.46 -0.82 -13.63
CA THR A 44 -16.60 -0.23 -12.89
C THR A 44 -16.19 1.02 -12.11
N HIS A 45 -16.76 2.17 -12.48
CA HIS A 45 -16.47 3.43 -11.80
C HIS A 45 -17.34 3.68 -10.57
N PHE A 46 -18.64 3.40 -10.66
CA PHE A 46 -19.60 3.69 -9.58
C PHE A 46 -19.25 2.95 -8.28
N LEU A 47 -18.92 1.66 -8.39
CA LEU A 47 -18.64 0.83 -7.21
C LEU A 47 -17.31 1.21 -6.54
N MET A 48 -16.28 1.50 -7.33
CA MET A 48 -15.00 2.01 -6.84
C MET A 48 -15.16 3.33 -6.09
N GLN A 49 -15.86 4.30 -6.68
CA GLN A 49 -16.12 5.61 -6.05
C GLN A 49 -16.91 5.47 -4.75
N THR A 50 -17.99 4.69 -4.77
CA THR A 50 -18.85 4.49 -3.60
C THR A 50 -18.08 3.83 -2.46
N THR A 51 -17.31 2.79 -2.77
CA THR A 51 -16.50 2.07 -1.77
C THR A 51 -15.41 2.98 -1.19
N LEU A 52 -14.66 3.71 -2.03
CA LEU A 52 -13.63 4.66 -1.58
C LEU A 52 -14.21 5.73 -0.64
N ASN A 53 -15.36 6.30 -1.00
CA ASN A 53 -16.03 7.31 -0.19
C ASN A 53 -16.48 6.76 1.17
N ARG A 54 -17.06 5.56 1.19
CA ARG A 54 -17.55 4.91 2.42
C ARG A 54 -16.41 4.42 3.33
N LEU A 55 -15.28 4.01 2.77
CA LEU A 55 -14.08 3.64 3.53
C LEU A 55 -13.52 4.81 4.34
N LEU A 56 -13.44 5.98 3.72
CA LEU A 56 -12.91 7.17 4.39
C LEU A 56 -13.93 7.79 5.36
N GLY A 57 -15.21 7.78 4.99
CA GLY A 57 -16.29 8.40 5.77
C GLY A 57 -16.36 9.92 5.59
N PRO A 58 -17.19 10.59 6.41
CA PRO A 58 -17.36 12.05 6.36
C PRO A 58 -16.22 12.80 7.07
N ALA A 59 -16.02 14.06 6.70
CA ALA A 59 -15.16 14.98 7.46
C ALA A 59 -15.83 15.38 8.80
N PRO A 60 -15.07 15.74 9.84
CA PRO A 60 -13.60 15.77 9.88
C PRO A 60 -12.98 14.38 10.04
N ILE A 61 -11.86 14.12 9.36
CA ILE A 61 -11.09 12.88 9.53
C ILE A 61 -10.28 12.91 10.82
N ASN A 62 -10.58 11.98 11.73
CA ASN A 62 -9.98 11.90 13.07
C ASN A 62 -9.51 10.50 13.47
N LYS A 63 -9.49 9.55 12.51
CA LYS A 63 -9.05 8.16 12.70
C LYS A 63 -8.49 7.60 11.41
N HIS A 64 -7.68 6.54 11.52
CA HIS A 64 -7.25 5.77 10.36
C HIS A 64 -8.42 5.09 9.65
N VAL A 65 -8.27 4.88 8.34
CA VAL A 65 -9.20 4.05 7.56
C VAL A 65 -9.14 2.63 8.14
N ASN A 66 -10.31 2.10 8.51
CA ASN A 66 -10.45 0.84 9.25
C ASN A 66 -9.66 0.76 10.58
N GLY A 67 -9.19 1.88 11.14
CA GLY A 67 -8.33 1.90 12.33
C GLY A 67 -6.88 1.43 12.08
N ILE A 68 -6.47 1.22 10.82
CA ILE A 68 -5.17 0.67 10.45
C ILE A 68 -4.34 1.75 9.73
N PRO A 69 -3.18 2.18 10.28
CA PRO A 69 -2.27 3.15 9.66
C PRO A 69 -1.95 2.85 8.18
N GLY A 70 -1.52 1.62 7.89
CA GLY A 70 -1.22 1.19 6.52
C GLY A 70 -2.41 1.30 5.57
N TYR A 71 -3.64 1.10 6.07
CA TYR A 71 -4.85 1.16 5.25
C TYR A 71 -5.24 2.59 4.89
N SER A 72 -4.94 3.58 5.75
CA SER A 72 -5.01 5.00 5.35
C SER A 72 -4.07 5.29 4.18
N ALA A 73 -2.84 4.78 4.24
CA ALA A 73 -1.88 4.96 3.16
C ALA A 73 -2.32 4.27 1.85
N LEU A 74 -2.82 3.03 1.94
CA LEU A 74 -3.35 2.28 0.81
C LEU A 74 -4.61 2.91 0.22
N TRP A 75 -5.46 3.55 1.03
CA TRP A 75 -6.59 4.33 0.53
C TRP A 75 -6.13 5.48 -0.37
N VAL A 76 -5.13 6.27 0.05
CA VAL A 76 -4.55 7.34 -0.78
C VAL A 76 -3.95 6.77 -2.07
N ASN A 77 -3.28 5.63 -1.98
CA ASN A 77 -2.71 4.96 -3.15
C ASN A 77 -3.79 4.45 -4.12
N THR A 78 -4.90 3.93 -3.61
CA THR A 78 -6.04 3.50 -4.42
C THR A 78 -6.68 4.68 -5.15
N VAL A 79 -6.89 5.81 -4.48
CA VAL A 79 -7.36 7.06 -5.12
C VAL A 79 -6.41 7.50 -6.23
N PHE A 80 -5.09 7.44 -5.98
CA PHE A 80 -4.08 7.78 -6.97
C PHE A 80 -4.15 6.88 -8.20
N ASN A 81 -4.22 5.55 -8.03
CA ASN A 81 -4.33 4.62 -9.15
C ASN A 81 -5.64 4.80 -9.91
N TYR A 82 -6.76 4.99 -9.20
CA TYR A 82 -8.06 5.26 -9.79
C TYR A 82 -8.04 6.56 -10.64
N TYR A 83 -7.38 7.61 -10.16
CA TYR A 83 -7.18 8.81 -10.95
C TYR A 83 -6.31 8.55 -12.20
N LEU A 84 -5.19 7.82 -12.07
CA LEU A 84 -4.35 7.49 -13.22
C LEU A 84 -5.10 6.66 -14.27
N HIS A 85 -6.03 5.79 -13.84
CA HIS A 85 -6.83 4.96 -14.73
C HIS A 85 -7.94 5.77 -15.43
N THR A 86 -8.57 6.72 -14.73
CA THR A 86 -9.78 7.42 -15.24
C THR A 86 -9.55 8.84 -15.72
N GLY A 87 -8.50 9.52 -15.26
CA GLY A 87 -8.27 10.95 -15.45
C GLY A 87 -9.32 11.87 -14.77
N SER A 88 -10.25 11.32 -13.98
CA SER A 88 -11.40 12.08 -13.48
C SER A 88 -11.03 13.02 -12.34
N THR A 89 -10.87 14.31 -12.65
CA THR A 89 -10.71 15.38 -11.64
C THR A 89 -12.00 15.68 -10.88
N LYS A 90 -13.17 15.33 -11.43
CA LYS A 90 -14.47 15.56 -10.78
C LYS A 90 -14.55 14.84 -9.45
N GLU A 91 -14.19 13.55 -9.43
CA GLU A 91 -14.19 12.75 -8.19
C GLU A 91 -13.09 13.23 -7.24
N LEU A 92 -11.89 13.54 -7.75
CA LEU A 92 -10.82 14.06 -6.88
C LEU A 92 -11.22 15.34 -6.15
N LYS A 93 -12.01 16.22 -6.78
CA LYS A 93 -12.52 17.45 -6.15
C LYS A 93 -13.48 17.14 -4.99
N THR A 94 -14.29 16.09 -5.06
CA THR A 94 -15.25 15.74 -3.99
C THR A 94 -14.57 15.19 -2.73
N ILE A 95 -13.35 14.67 -2.87
CA ILE A 95 -12.56 14.11 -1.76
C ILE A 95 -11.45 15.04 -1.28
N HIS A 96 -11.20 16.20 -1.92
CA HIS A 96 -10.05 17.08 -1.64
C HIS A 96 -9.85 17.36 -0.15
N THR A 97 -10.87 17.89 0.54
CA THR A 97 -10.80 18.21 1.97
C THR A 97 -10.42 16.99 2.79
N ARG A 98 -11.09 15.86 2.56
CA ARG A 98 -10.87 14.62 3.32
C ARG A 98 -9.51 13.99 3.02
N LEU A 99 -8.99 14.12 1.79
CA LEU A 99 -7.64 13.69 1.43
C LEU A 99 -6.59 14.48 2.23
N VAL A 100 -6.73 15.81 2.30
CA VAL A 100 -5.83 16.67 3.09
C VAL A 100 -5.91 16.32 4.58
N GLU A 101 -7.12 16.16 5.12
CA GLU A 101 -7.32 15.79 6.53
C GLU A 101 -6.74 14.40 6.85
N LEU A 102 -6.88 13.41 5.97
CA LEU A 102 -6.31 12.08 6.17
C LEU A 102 -4.78 12.13 6.19
N LEU A 103 -4.16 12.85 5.26
CA LEU A 103 -2.69 13.02 5.23
C LEU A 103 -2.19 13.76 6.48
N ASN A 104 -2.92 14.78 6.95
CA ASN A 104 -2.62 15.46 8.21
C ASN A 104 -2.74 14.55 9.42
N TYR A 105 -3.73 13.66 9.40
CA TYR A 105 -3.92 12.68 10.47
C TYR A 105 -2.76 11.69 10.51
N MET A 106 -2.35 11.16 9.34
CA MET A 106 -1.21 10.26 9.22
C MET A 106 0.12 10.89 9.70
N GLU A 107 0.33 12.18 9.44
CA GLU A 107 1.54 12.90 9.88
C GLU A 107 1.72 12.86 11.41
N LYS A 108 0.64 12.76 12.18
CA LYS A 108 0.67 12.67 13.65
C LYS A 108 1.36 11.42 14.16
N ASP A 109 1.49 10.36 13.36
CA ASP A 109 2.16 9.12 13.77
C ASP A 109 3.68 9.16 13.60
N LEU A 110 4.22 10.25 13.05
CA LEU A 110 5.64 10.36 12.78
C LEU A 110 6.37 10.93 13.99
N ASN A 111 7.48 10.30 14.37
CA ASN A 111 8.36 10.86 15.39
C ASN A 111 9.29 11.95 14.82
N HIS A 112 10.09 12.56 15.69
CA HIS A 112 11.06 13.61 15.33
C HIS A 112 12.15 13.20 14.32
N HIS A 113 12.26 11.92 13.96
CA HIS A 113 13.12 11.41 12.91
C HIS A 113 12.37 11.10 11.60
N ALA A 114 11.11 11.52 11.47
CA ALA A 114 10.22 11.18 10.36
C ALA A 114 10.06 9.65 10.19
N LEU A 115 10.00 8.92 11.31
CA LEU A 115 9.73 7.48 11.33
C LEU A 115 8.35 7.21 11.92
N PHE A 116 7.60 6.33 11.25
CA PHE A 116 6.34 5.80 11.75
C PHE A 116 6.50 5.21 13.15
N SER A 117 5.66 5.72 14.05
CA SER A 117 5.73 5.47 15.48
C SER A 117 4.37 5.22 16.16
N ASP A 118 3.29 5.10 15.38
CA ASP A 118 1.94 4.75 15.86
C ASP A 118 1.46 5.60 17.06
N LEU A 119 1.72 6.91 17.01
CA LEU A 119 1.44 7.84 18.11
C LEU A 119 -0.07 8.07 18.30
N SER A 120 -0.88 7.75 17.29
CA SER A 120 -2.34 7.75 17.39
C SER A 120 -2.94 6.46 17.95
N HIS A 121 -2.11 5.46 18.29
CA HIS A 121 -2.54 4.15 18.83
C HIS A 121 -3.53 3.40 17.92
N GLY A 122 -3.20 3.31 16.63
CA GLY A 122 -3.96 2.52 15.68
C GLY A 122 -3.66 1.01 15.80
N TRP A 123 -4.02 0.27 14.76
CA TRP A 123 -3.60 -1.12 14.61
C TRP A 123 -2.63 -1.26 13.43
N PRO A 124 -1.30 -1.21 13.67
CA PRO A 124 -0.31 -1.49 12.63
C PRO A 124 -0.49 -2.91 12.09
N PHE A 125 -0.87 -3.00 10.82
CA PHE A 125 -1.09 -4.24 10.09
C PHE A 125 -0.50 -4.13 8.69
N VAL A 126 0.21 -5.18 8.29
CA VAL A 126 0.85 -5.32 6.98
C VAL A 126 0.46 -6.64 6.36
N ASP A 127 0.55 -7.75 7.11
CA ASP A 127 0.25 -9.09 6.60
C ASP A 127 -0.13 -10.04 7.74
N TRP A 128 -0.93 -11.07 7.46
CA TRP A 128 -1.14 -12.19 8.39
C TRP A 128 0.03 -13.16 8.37
N SER A 129 1.19 -12.65 8.76
CA SER A 129 2.44 -13.36 8.93
C SER A 129 3.05 -12.99 10.29
N PRO A 130 3.81 -13.89 10.94
CA PRO A 130 4.49 -13.57 12.20
C PRO A 130 5.29 -12.26 12.12
N GLY A 131 5.04 -11.36 13.08
CA GLY A 131 5.70 -10.06 13.19
C GLY A 131 5.27 -9.01 12.16
N MET A 132 4.08 -9.15 11.57
CA MET A 132 3.54 -8.25 10.52
C MET A 132 2.12 -7.71 10.81
N HIS A 133 1.56 -7.96 12.00
CA HIS A 133 0.17 -7.60 12.35
C HIS A 133 0.06 -6.94 13.74
N SER A 134 1.16 -6.38 14.23
CA SER A 134 1.24 -5.57 15.45
C SER A 134 2.36 -4.53 15.33
N TYR A 135 2.64 -3.74 16.37
CA TYR A 135 3.70 -2.72 16.39
C TYR A 135 5.13 -3.30 16.44
N ASP A 136 5.39 -4.30 15.59
CA ASP A 136 6.68 -4.95 15.39
C ASP A 136 7.62 -4.11 14.50
N ARG A 137 8.92 -4.38 14.61
CA ARG A 137 9.94 -3.72 13.78
C ARG A 137 9.66 -3.84 12.27
N GLN A 138 9.19 -5.00 11.81
CA GLN A 138 8.94 -5.24 10.39
C GLN A 138 7.64 -4.58 9.91
N THR A 139 6.58 -4.63 10.70
CA THR A 139 5.33 -3.90 10.43
C THR A 139 5.61 -2.40 10.30
N ARG A 140 6.29 -1.80 11.28
CA ARG A 140 6.64 -0.37 11.27
C ARG A 140 7.43 0.03 10.02
N MET A 141 8.34 -0.85 9.58
CA MET A 141 9.15 -0.63 8.39
C MET A 141 8.32 -0.64 7.11
N ALA A 142 7.42 -1.61 6.94
CA ALA A 142 6.52 -1.64 5.79
C ALA A 142 5.51 -0.49 5.83
N THR A 143 4.93 -0.16 6.99
CA THR A 143 4.02 1.00 7.15
C THR A 143 4.72 2.33 6.84
N GLN A 144 6.00 2.49 7.20
CA GLN A 144 6.80 3.66 6.76
C GLN A 144 6.83 3.79 5.24
N PHE A 145 6.94 2.68 4.51
CA PHE A 145 7.04 2.68 3.05
C PHE A 145 5.68 2.93 2.39
N GLU A 146 4.61 2.42 3.00
CA GLU A 146 3.22 2.73 2.66
C GLU A 146 2.95 4.24 2.86
N TYR A 147 3.35 4.81 3.99
CA TYR A 147 3.25 6.25 4.27
C TYR A 147 4.02 7.06 3.23
N TYR A 148 5.28 6.72 2.95
CA TYR A 148 6.06 7.39 1.91
C TYR A 148 5.31 7.44 0.57
N GLN A 149 4.75 6.30 0.13
CA GLN A 149 3.99 6.23 -1.11
C GLN A 149 2.74 7.09 -1.06
N ALA A 150 2.00 7.06 0.06
CA ALA A 150 0.80 7.85 0.25
C ALA A 150 1.08 9.36 0.23
N PHE A 151 2.10 9.86 0.94
CA PHE A 151 2.47 11.27 0.91
C PHE A 151 2.93 11.72 -0.48
N LYS A 152 3.73 10.89 -1.16
CA LYS A 152 4.16 11.15 -2.55
C LYS A 152 2.98 11.23 -3.51
N ASN A 153 2.05 10.28 -3.42
CA ASN A 153 0.89 10.21 -4.30
C ASN A 153 -0.15 11.29 -3.95
N GLY A 154 -0.36 11.57 -2.67
CA GLY A 154 -1.18 12.68 -2.18
C GLY A 154 -0.66 14.03 -2.68
N ALA A 155 0.66 14.27 -2.65
CA ALA A 155 1.26 15.46 -3.23
C ALA A 155 0.97 15.60 -4.73
N TYR A 156 0.98 14.50 -5.48
CA TYR A 156 0.62 14.49 -6.89
C TYR A 156 -0.85 14.85 -7.10
N LEU A 157 -1.76 14.20 -6.38
CA LEU A 157 -3.20 14.44 -6.46
C LEU A 157 -3.56 15.89 -6.11
N LEU A 158 -2.93 16.45 -5.08
CA LEU A 158 -3.14 17.84 -4.68
C LEU A 158 -2.64 18.83 -5.74
N ARG A 159 -1.54 18.51 -6.44
CA ARG A 159 -1.06 19.33 -7.56
C ARG A 159 -2.02 19.30 -8.76
N VAL A 160 -2.60 18.14 -9.06
CA VAL A 160 -3.67 18.01 -10.07
C VAL A 160 -4.88 18.89 -9.72
N LEU A 161 -5.17 19.06 -8.42
CA LEU A 161 -6.24 19.90 -7.91
C LEU A 161 -5.83 21.38 -7.73
N HIS A 162 -4.63 21.77 -8.14
CA HIS A 162 -4.06 23.12 -7.98
C HIS A 162 -3.92 23.59 -6.52
N ASP A 163 -3.84 22.66 -5.56
CA ASP A 163 -3.50 22.96 -4.16
C ASP A 163 -1.99 22.87 -3.95
N ASP A 164 -1.26 23.84 -4.51
CA ASP A 164 0.20 23.86 -4.49
C ASP A 164 0.78 23.97 -3.07
N LYS A 165 0.03 24.59 -2.14
CA LYS A 165 0.46 24.75 -0.75
C LYS A 165 0.52 23.38 -0.07
N ASN A 166 -0.56 22.61 -0.08
CA ASN A 166 -0.54 21.28 0.52
C ASN A 166 0.32 20.31 -0.29
N ALA A 167 0.33 20.40 -1.63
CA ALA A 167 1.17 19.56 -2.47
C ALA A 167 2.67 19.68 -2.13
N ARG A 168 3.18 20.91 -1.92
CA ARG A 168 4.59 21.11 -1.51
C ARG A 168 4.87 20.54 -0.13
N ARG A 169 3.97 20.71 0.84
CA ARG A 169 4.14 20.16 2.19
C ARG A 169 4.17 18.63 2.17
N MET A 170 3.21 17.99 1.49
CA MET A 170 3.16 16.54 1.34
C MET A 170 4.39 15.98 0.63
N ALA A 171 4.91 16.69 -0.37
CA ALA A 171 6.13 16.30 -1.07
C ALA A 171 7.37 16.38 -0.16
N ALA A 172 7.46 17.40 0.70
CA ALA A 172 8.53 17.51 1.68
C ALA A 172 8.46 16.38 2.70
N GLU A 173 7.27 16.02 3.18
CA GLU A 173 7.07 14.91 4.11
C GLU A 173 7.46 13.57 3.48
N ALA A 174 7.05 13.33 2.23
CA ALA A 174 7.50 12.15 1.47
C ALA A 174 9.04 12.10 1.35
N ALA A 175 9.70 13.23 1.12
CA ALA A 175 11.16 13.28 1.06
C ALA A 175 11.80 12.92 2.40
N ALA A 176 11.27 13.45 3.51
CA ALA A 176 11.72 13.17 4.87
C ALA A 176 11.54 11.68 5.23
N LEU A 177 10.36 11.11 4.97
CA LEU A 177 10.06 9.69 5.19
C LEU A 177 11.04 8.76 4.45
N LYS A 178 11.35 9.06 3.17
CA LYS A 178 12.31 8.28 2.38
C LYS A 178 13.73 8.42 2.91
N ALA A 179 14.15 9.64 3.26
CA ALA A 179 15.48 9.87 3.83
C ALA A 179 15.66 9.13 5.17
N ALA A 180 14.64 9.17 6.04
CA ALA A 180 14.61 8.45 7.30
C ALA A 180 14.67 6.93 7.10
N ALA A 181 13.89 6.38 6.17
CA ALA A 181 13.94 4.97 5.81
C ALA A 181 15.35 4.55 5.35
N GLN A 182 15.97 5.32 4.46
CA GLN A 182 17.32 5.04 3.96
C GLN A 182 18.38 5.11 5.08
N LYS A 183 18.25 6.05 6.02
CA LYS A 183 19.19 6.25 7.12
C LYS A 183 19.05 5.21 8.23
N TYR A 184 17.82 4.87 8.62
CA TYR A 184 17.56 4.12 9.86
C TYR A 184 17.07 2.67 9.62
N MET A 185 16.57 2.35 8.43
CA MET A 185 15.96 1.03 8.15
C MET A 185 16.77 0.16 7.19
N LEU A 186 17.68 0.76 6.39
CA LEU A 186 18.57 0.03 5.49
C LEU A 186 19.68 -0.67 6.29
N ASN A 187 19.88 -1.97 6.06
CA ASN A 187 20.94 -2.74 6.71
C ASN A 187 22.25 -2.74 5.90
N ALA A 188 23.30 -3.34 6.47
CA ALA A 188 24.61 -3.48 5.82
C ALA A 188 24.58 -4.26 4.50
N HIS A 189 23.58 -5.12 4.27
CA HIS A 189 23.38 -5.83 3.01
C HIS A 189 22.65 -5.00 1.95
N ARG A 190 22.36 -3.73 2.24
CA ARG A 190 21.57 -2.82 1.38
C ARG A 190 20.15 -3.33 1.13
N THR A 191 19.55 -3.97 2.14
CA THR A 191 18.16 -4.42 2.13
C THR A 191 17.40 -3.85 3.33
N PHE A 192 16.08 -3.93 3.29
CA PHE A 192 15.19 -3.50 4.39
C PHE A 192 14.86 -4.71 5.28
N GLY A 193 15.90 -5.29 5.88
CA GLY A 193 15.80 -6.56 6.61
C GLY A 193 15.74 -7.80 5.69
N GLY A 194 15.38 -8.94 6.26
CA GLY A 194 15.34 -10.24 5.55
C GLY A 194 13.94 -10.72 5.15
N ARG A 195 12.89 -9.93 5.42
CA ARG A 195 11.49 -10.29 5.12
C ARG A 195 11.10 -9.86 3.70
N TRP A 196 10.25 -10.64 3.05
CA TRP A 196 9.78 -10.33 1.70
C TRP A 196 8.94 -9.06 1.66
N GLN A 197 8.03 -8.87 2.62
CA GLN A 197 7.04 -7.79 2.62
C GLN A 197 7.68 -6.39 2.58
N PRO A 198 8.56 -5.98 3.52
CA PRO A 198 9.11 -4.62 3.50
C PRO A 198 10.01 -4.38 2.29
N ASN A 199 10.78 -5.39 1.86
CA ASN A 199 11.64 -5.27 0.69
C ASN A 199 10.83 -5.13 -0.62
N ALA A 200 9.76 -5.90 -0.79
CA ALA A 200 8.88 -5.79 -1.94
C ALA A 200 8.20 -4.42 -1.97
N TYR A 201 7.66 -3.97 -0.84
CA TYR A 201 6.99 -2.68 -0.77
C TYR A 201 7.98 -1.50 -0.94
N ALA A 202 9.22 -1.62 -0.45
CA ALA A 202 10.26 -0.61 -0.70
C ALA A 202 10.55 -0.44 -2.19
N VAL A 203 10.58 -1.55 -2.96
CA VAL A 203 10.75 -1.52 -4.43
C VAL A 203 9.58 -0.84 -5.11
N LEU A 204 8.34 -1.17 -4.73
CA LEU A 204 7.13 -0.63 -5.36
C LEU A 204 6.87 0.83 -5.02
N SER A 205 6.99 1.19 -3.75
CA SER A 205 6.82 2.56 -3.27
C SER A 205 7.87 3.51 -3.84
N GLY A 206 9.08 3.01 -4.10
CA GLY A 206 10.24 3.79 -4.54
C GLY A 206 11.11 4.27 -3.38
N VAL A 207 10.90 3.76 -2.17
CA VAL A 207 11.87 3.91 -1.07
C VAL A 207 13.20 3.31 -1.49
N ALA A 208 13.19 2.08 -2.03
CA ALA A 208 14.36 1.45 -2.60
C ALA A 208 14.78 2.14 -3.90
N ASN A 209 16.04 2.54 -3.97
CA ASN A 209 16.66 3.07 -5.19
C ASN A 209 17.02 1.92 -6.14
N ARG A 210 17.13 2.20 -7.45
CA ARG A 210 17.38 1.16 -8.47
C ARG A 210 18.69 0.39 -8.25
N ASP A 211 19.71 1.05 -7.73
CA ASP A 211 21.00 0.45 -7.37
C ASP A 211 20.91 -0.51 -6.17
N GLN A 212 19.80 -0.50 -5.41
CA GLN A 212 19.53 -1.45 -4.32
C GLN A 212 18.81 -2.72 -4.81
N TYR A 213 18.25 -2.73 -6.02
CA TYR A 213 17.42 -3.85 -6.51
C TYR A 213 18.21 -5.17 -6.58
N ALA A 214 19.45 -5.14 -7.06
CA ALA A 214 20.29 -6.34 -7.14
C ALA A 214 20.57 -6.95 -5.75
N ALA A 215 20.77 -6.10 -4.73
CA ALA A 215 20.98 -6.55 -3.35
C ALA A 215 19.69 -7.14 -2.76
N ILE A 216 18.56 -6.46 -2.93
CA ILE A 216 17.23 -6.93 -2.49
C ILE A 216 16.88 -8.27 -3.15
N TRP A 217 17.11 -8.41 -4.45
CA TRP A 217 16.88 -9.66 -5.14
C TRP A 217 17.73 -10.78 -4.56
N ARG A 218 19.07 -10.63 -4.58
CA ARG A 218 20.02 -11.67 -4.18
C ARG A 218 19.83 -12.14 -2.74
N HIS A 219 19.54 -11.21 -1.83
CA HIS A 219 19.54 -11.49 -0.39
C HIS A 219 18.15 -11.78 0.17
N VAL A 220 17.08 -11.48 -0.56
CA VAL A 220 15.70 -11.60 -0.04
C VAL A 220 14.76 -12.25 -1.05
N LEU A 221 14.52 -11.62 -2.20
CA LEU A 221 13.42 -12.01 -3.08
C LEU A 221 13.73 -13.16 -4.05
N SER A 222 15.00 -13.54 -4.21
CA SER A 222 15.39 -14.72 -4.99
C SER A 222 14.99 -16.05 -4.33
N GLN A 223 14.61 -16.01 -3.04
CA GLN A 223 14.19 -17.18 -2.27
C GLN A 223 12.66 -17.40 -2.31
N VAL A 224 11.91 -16.51 -2.98
CA VAL A 224 10.47 -16.67 -3.18
C VAL A 224 10.21 -17.95 -4.00
N GLY A 225 9.34 -18.83 -3.49
CA GLY A 225 9.02 -20.10 -4.13
C GLY A 225 10.03 -21.24 -3.86
N THR A 226 11.04 -21.02 -3.01
CA THR A 226 11.97 -22.07 -2.54
C THR A 226 11.97 -22.20 -1.01
N PRO A 227 10.83 -22.50 -0.34
CA PRO A 227 10.82 -22.58 1.12
C PRO A 227 11.65 -23.78 1.60
N LYS A 228 12.59 -23.56 2.52
CA LYS A 228 13.25 -24.66 3.25
C LYS A 228 12.33 -25.30 4.30
N TYR A 229 11.34 -24.57 4.83
CA TYR A 229 10.31 -25.06 5.77
C TYR A 229 9.02 -24.23 5.63
N ARG A 230 7.86 -24.87 5.73
CA ARG A 230 6.50 -24.28 5.63
C ARG A 230 6.18 -23.37 6.82
N THR A 231 6.75 -22.17 6.85
CA THR A 231 6.24 -21.08 7.68
C THR A 231 5.18 -20.32 6.88
N TYR A 232 4.14 -19.81 7.54
CA TYR A 232 3.21 -18.85 6.95
C TYR A 232 3.97 -17.54 6.68
N VAL A 233 4.73 -17.51 5.58
CA VAL A 233 5.62 -16.39 5.23
C VAL A 233 4.85 -15.21 4.67
N ILE A 234 3.77 -15.47 3.91
CA ILE A 234 3.01 -14.44 3.19
C ILE A 234 1.58 -14.89 2.88
N THR A 235 0.62 -13.95 2.89
CA THR A 235 -0.74 -14.18 2.39
C THR A 235 -0.87 -13.91 0.89
N PRO A 236 -1.93 -14.41 0.20
CA PRO A 236 -2.23 -14.00 -1.17
C PRO A 236 -2.39 -12.47 -1.32
N TYR A 237 -2.91 -11.78 -0.31
CA TYR A 237 -3.01 -10.32 -0.25
C TYR A 237 -1.64 -9.66 -0.45
N TYR A 238 -0.67 -9.96 0.42
CA TYR A 238 0.64 -9.29 0.30
C TYR A 238 1.52 -9.89 -0.81
N ASN A 239 1.22 -11.12 -1.25
CA ASN A 239 1.92 -11.76 -2.35
C ASN A 239 1.80 -10.96 -3.66
N PHE A 240 0.69 -10.24 -3.86
CA PHE A 240 0.55 -9.27 -4.96
C PHE A 240 1.74 -8.31 -5.03
N TYR A 241 2.12 -7.70 -3.91
CA TYR A 241 3.24 -6.75 -3.85
C TYR A 241 4.57 -7.46 -4.12
N VAL A 242 4.75 -8.67 -3.60
CA VAL A 242 5.98 -9.46 -3.82
C VAL A 242 6.18 -9.77 -5.30
N VAL A 243 5.20 -10.37 -5.97
CA VAL A 243 5.33 -10.71 -7.40
C VAL A 243 5.45 -9.47 -8.28
N SER A 244 4.78 -8.38 -7.91
CA SER A 244 4.91 -7.09 -8.59
C SER A 244 6.31 -6.49 -8.43
N ALA A 245 6.92 -6.58 -7.24
CA ALA A 245 8.28 -6.13 -7.00
C ALA A 245 9.30 -6.98 -7.77
N MET A 246 9.13 -8.31 -7.80
CA MET A 246 9.95 -9.21 -8.62
C MET A 246 9.88 -8.81 -10.10
N ALA A 247 8.68 -8.55 -10.63
CA ALA A 247 8.51 -8.08 -11.99
C ALA A 247 9.15 -6.69 -12.24
N ARG A 248 9.02 -5.75 -11.30
CA ARG A 248 9.62 -4.41 -11.35
C ARG A 248 11.15 -4.45 -11.40
N MET A 249 11.76 -5.43 -10.74
CA MET A 249 13.20 -5.69 -10.77
C MET A 249 13.64 -6.59 -11.95
N ASN A 250 12.78 -6.78 -12.96
CA ASN A 250 13.05 -7.58 -14.16
C ASN A 250 13.16 -9.11 -13.94
N HIS A 251 12.61 -9.64 -12.84
CA HIS A 251 12.52 -11.07 -12.56
C HIS A 251 11.14 -11.66 -12.86
N ARG A 252 10.51 -11.24 -13.97
CA ARG A 252 9.14 -11.63 -14.37
C ARG A 252 8.95 -13.14 -14.48
N ARG A 253 9.92 -13.87 -15.04
CA ARG A 253 9.83 -15.34 -15.17
C ARG A 253 9.76 -16.02 -13.80
N ALA A 254 10.55 -15.57 -12.83
CA ALA A 254 10.49 -16.11 -11.47
C ALA A 254 9.16 -15.79 -10.78
N ALA A 255 8.64 -14.56 -10.96
CA ALA A 255 7.33 -14.18 -10.45
C ALA A 255 6.21 -15.06 -11.02
N LEU A 256 6.20 -15.27 -12.35
CA LEU A 256 5.22 -16.14 -13.02
C LEU A 256 5.34 -17.60 -12.58
N ASN A 257 6.56 -18.10 -12.39
CA ASN A 257 6.77 -19.46 -11.89
C ASN A 257 6.21 -19.65 -10.48
N TRP A 258 6.34 -18.64 -9.62
CA TRP A 258 5.75 -18.66 -8.28
C TRP A 258 4.22 -18.63 -8.33
N ILE A 259 3.63 -17.77 -9.16
CA ILE A 259 2.16 -17.69 -9.34
C ILE A 259 1.59 -19.05 -9.78
N ARG A 260 2.29 -19.78 -10.65
CA ARG A 260 1.86 -21.09 -11.20
C ARG A 260 1.93 -22.25 -10.20
N GLN A 261 2.43 -22.06 -8.98
CA GLN A 261 2.42 -23.10 -7.95
C GLN A 261 1.04 -23.30 -7.31
N PHE A 262 0.06 -22.44 -7.66
CA PHE A 262 -1.31 -22.43 -7.17
C PHE A 262 -2.29 -22.44 -8.34
#